data_AF-A0A519JHL3-F1
#
_entry.id   AF-A0A519JHL3-F1
#
_cell.length_a   1.000
_cell.length_b   1.000
_cell.length_c   1.000
_cell.angle_alpha   90.00
_cell.angle_beta   90.00
_cell.angle_gamma   90.00
#
_symmetry.space_group_name_H-M   'P 1'
#
loop_
_entity.id
_entity.type
_entity.pdbx_description
1 polymer ?
#
loop_
_entity_poly.entity_id
_entity_poly.type
_entity_poly.pdbx_seq_one_letter_code
_entity_poly.pdbx_strand_id
1 'polypeptide(L)' 'EIPSFPERGKKIRDERHGPTSWLSVTLTEGKFRQVRKMTAATGFPTLRLVRIRVGNVLLGDLLPGEVKELEHFDLD' A
#
# COMPACT_ATOMS: atom_id res chain seq x y z
N GLU A 1 13.95 1.90 -2.43
CA GLU A 1 13.70 3.31 -2.83
C GLU A 1 12.51 3.87 -2.05
N ILE A 2 12.46 5.19 -1.86
CA ILE A 2 11.31 5.86 -1.21
C ILE A 2 10.30 6.20 -2.33
N PRO A 3 9.09 5.64 -2.33
CA PRO A 3 8.10 5.91 -3.36
C PRO A 3 7.53 7.32 -3.22
N SER A 4 7.35 7.98 -4.36
CA SER A 4 6.70 9.29 -4.47
C SER A 4 5.18 9.11 -4.55
N PHE A 5 4.52 8.96 -3.40
CA PHE A 5 3.06 8.88 -3.33
C PHE A 5 2.45 10.18 -2.79
N PRO A 6 1.24 10.55 -3.23
CA PRO A 6 0.50 11.71 -2.73
C PRO A 6 0.37 11.73 -1.20
N GLU A 7 0.17 12.91 -0.63
CA GLU A 7 -0.03 13.02 0.81
C GLU A 7 -1.26 12.23 1.29
N ARG A 8 -1.13 11.66 2.47
CA ARG A 8 -2.20 10.92 3.14
C ARG A 8 -3.20 11.90 3.76
N GLY A 9 -4.49 11.57 3.74
CA GLY A 9 -5.51 12.41 4.37
C GLY A 9 -5.49 12.44 5.91
N LYS A 10 -4.88 11.44 6.58
CA LYS A 10 -4.73 11.41 8.05
C LYS A 10 -3.27 11.42 8.45
N LYS A 11 -2.91 12.19 9.49
CA LYS A 11 -1.54 12.17 10.04
C LYS A 11 -1.20 10.76 10.59
N ILE A 12 0.00 10.27 10.28
CA ILE A 12 0.63 9.12 10.95
C ILE A 12 0.89 9.62 12.36
N ARG A 13 0.49 8.83 13.35
CA ARG A 13 0.69 9.19 14.75
C ARG A 13 2.20 9.27 15.03
N ASP A 14 2.59 10.41 15.61
CA ASP A 14 3.85 10.87 16.20
C ASP A 14 5.21 10.19 15.96
N GLU A 15 6.24 11.04 16.04
CA GLU A 15 7.70 10.87 15.93
C GLU A 15 8.34 9.73 16.76
N ARG A 16 7.55 9.03 17.60
CA ARG A 16 8.02 7.91 18.44
C ARG A 16 8.35 6.64 17.67
N HIS A 17 8.02 6.57 16.37
CA HIS A 17 8.24 5.38 15.56
C HIS A 17 9.68 5.17 15.08
N GLY A 18 10.60 6.10 15.37
CA GLY A 18 11.98 6.02 14.88
C GLY A 18 12.06 6.07 13.35
N PRO A 19 13.18 5.62 12.75
CA PRO A 19 13.32 5.55 11.30
C PRO A 19 12.23 4.68 10.66
N THR A 20 11.64 5.16 9.58
CA THR A 20 10.63 4.40 8.83
C THR A 20 11.22 3.87 7.52
N SER A 21 10.64 2.80 6.98
CA SER A 21 11.09 2.18 5.74
C SER A 21 9.90 1.67 4.95
N TRP A 22 10.11 1.52 3.64
CA TRP A 22 9.11 0.98 2.72
C TRP A 22 9.40 -0.47 2.41
N LEU A 23 8.34 -1.27 2.33
CA LEU A 23 8.38 -2.67 1.94
C LEU A 23 7.47 -2.87 0.73
N SER A 24 7.96 -3.58 -0.28
CA SER A 24 7.13 -4.08 -1.38
C SER A 24 6.71 -5.51 -1.06
N VAL A 25 5.41 -5.80 -1.13
CA VAL A 25 4.84 -7.12 -0.85
C VAL A 25 3.84 -7.46 -1.95
N THR A 26 3.99 -8.64 -2.55
CA THR A 26 2.98 -9.24 -3.44
C THR A 26 2.33 -10.41 -2.71
N LEU A 27 1.00 -10.47 -2.71
CA LEU A 27 0.23 -11.56 -2.13
C LEU A 27 -0.78 -12.06 -3.18
N THR A 28 -1.01 -13.36 -3.19
CA THR A 28 -2.06 -14.02 -4.00
C THR A 28 -3.33 -14.27 -3.19
N GLU A 29 -3.31 -14.00 -1.88
CA GLU A 29 -4.48 -14.07 -1.00
C GLU A 29 -4.77 -12.70 -0.33
N GLY A 30 -6.00 -12.54 0.16
CA GLY A 30 -6.51 -11.29 0.74
C GLY A 30 -7.15 -11.45 2.13
N LYS A 31 -6.46 -12.07 3.09
CA LYS A 31 -7.02 -12.27 4.45
C LYS A 31 -7.21 -10.93 5.19
N PHE A 32 -8.10 -10.92 6.18
CA PHE A 32 -8.42 -9.72 6.95
C PHE A 32 -7.17 -9.09 7.60
N ARG A 33 -6.83 -7.87 7.15
CA ARG A 33 -5.67 -7.07 7.60
C ARG A 33 -4.34 -7.82 7.49
N GLN A 34 -4.21 -8.75 6.53
CA GLN A 34 -3.07 -9.65 6.43
C GLN A 34 -1.71 -8.95 6.50
N VAL A 35 -1.43 -8.00 5.60
CA VAL A 35 -0.16 -7.26 5.59
C VAL A 35 0.10 -6.59 6.95
N ARG A 36 -0.91 -5.95 7.53
CA ARG A 36 -0.79 -5.27 8.84
C ARG A 36 -0.48 -6.24 9.98
N LYS A 37 -1.09 -7.43 9.96
CA LYS A 37 -0.82 -8.49 10.95
C LYS A 37 0.58 -9.08 10.76
N MET A 38 1.00 -9.31 9.51
CA MET A 38 2.34 -9.82 9.18
C MET A 38 3.45 -8.90 9.69
N THR A 39 3.41 -7.60 9.37
CA THR A 39 4.50 -6.70 9.79
C THR A 39 4.47 -6.42 11.30
N ALA A 40 3.29 -6.41 11.93
CA ALA A 40 3.18 -6.28 13.38
C ALA A 40 3.78 -7.50 14.11
N ALA A 41 3.58 -8.71 13.58
CA ALA A 41 4.14 -9.94 14.15
C ALA A 41 5.68 -9.94 14.14
N THR A 42 6.31 -9.24 13.21
CA THR A 42 7.77 -9.08 13.14
C THR A 42 8.29 -7.87 13.93
N GLY A 43 7.44 -7.18 14.70
CA GLY A 43 7.84 -6.02 15.52
C GLY A 43 7.83 -4.67 14.78
N PHE A 44 7.35 -4.61 13.53
CA PHE A 44 7.33 -3.39 12.70
C PHE A 44 5.91 -3.05 12.22
N PRO A 45 5.07 -2.42 13.04
CA PRO A 45 3.68 -2.13 12.68
C PRO A 45 3.55 -1.27 11.41
N THR A 46 2.61 -1.65 10.51
CA THR A 46 2.39 -0.91 9.26
C THR A 46 1.82 0.49 9.52
N LEU A 47 2.59 1.53 9.20
CA LEU A 47 2.18 2.94 9.32
C LEU A 47 1.36 3.41 8.10
N ARG A 48 1.81 3.06 6.89
CA ARG A 48 1.16 3.38 5.62
C ARG A 48 1.11 2.14 4.74
N LEU A 49 -0.03 1.90 4.12
CA LEU A 49 -0.23 0.81 3.17
C LEU A 49 -0.90 1.37 1.92
N VAL A 50 -0.25 1.22 0.77
CA VAL A 50 -0.76 1.63 -0.54
C VAL A 50 -0.72 0.39 -1.42
N ARG A 51 -1.86 0.04 -2.03
CA ARG A 51 -1.92 -1.02 -3.03
C ARG A 51 -1.72 -0.39 -4.40
N ILE A 52 -0.59 -0.70 -5.04
CA ILE A 52 -0.20 -0.12 -6.33
C ILE A 52 -0.54 -1.01 -7.52
N ARG A 53 -0.90 -2.27 -7.28
CA ARG A 53 -1.14 -3.24 -8.34
C ARG A 53 -2.15 -4.31 -7.91
N VAL A 54 -2.95 -4.77 -8.86
CA VAL A 54 -3.78 -5.99 -8.78
C VAL A 54 -3.61 -6.75 -10.08
N GLY A 55 -3.09 -7.98 -10.03
CA GLY A 55 -2.70 -8.71 -11.24
C GLY A 55 -1.68 -7.92 -12.07
N ASN A 56 -2.01 -7.69 -13.34
CA ASN A 56 -1.24 -6.85 -14.26
C ASN A 56 -1.68 -5.39 -14.33
N VAL A 57 -2.70 -5.01 -13.54
CA VAL A 57 -3.21 -3.64 -13.50
C VAL A 57 -2.46 -2.82 -12.45
N LEU A 58 -1.73 -1.81 -12.91
CA LEU A 58 -1.00 -0.84 -12.10
C LEU A 58 -1.87 0.39 -11.79
N LEU A 59 -1.66 0.98 -10.62
CA LEU A 59 -2.26 2.26 -10.22
C LEU A 59 -1.79 3.41 -11.12
N GLY A 60 -0.54 3.35 -11.60
CA GLY A 60 0.07 4.41 -12.39
C GLY A 60 0.09 5.73 -11.64
N ASP A 61 -0.33 6.79 -12.33
CA ASP A 61 -0.28 8.17 -11.84
C ASP A 61 -1.61 8.67 -11.25
N LEU A 62 -2.59 7.76 -11.03
CA LEU A 62 -3.89 8.13 -10.49
C LEU A 62 -3.78 8.73 -9.09
N LEU A 63 -4.38 9.90 -8.91
CA LEU A 63 -4.44 10.60 -7.64
C LEU A 63 -5.54 10.01 -6.72
N PRO A 64 -5.46 10.25 -5.40
CA PRO A 64 -6.48 9.77 -4.47
C PRO A 64 -7.87 10.31 -4.83
N GLY A 65 -8.81 9.39 -5.04
CA GLY A 65 -10.19 9.73 -5.39
C GLY A 65 -10.46 9.76 -6.90
N GLU A 66 -9.42 9.72 -7.74
CA GLU A 66 -9.59 9.55 -9.18
C GLU A 66 -10.03 8.13 -9.52
N VAL A 67 -10.76 8.02 -10.62
CA VAL A 67 -11.22 6.76 -11.18
C VAL A 67 -10.91 6.78 -12.67
N LYS A 68 -10.39 5.67 -13.17
CA LYS A 68 -10.19 5.42 -14.59
C LYS A 68 -10.92 4.13 -14.95
N GLU A 69 -11.79 4.23 -15.94
CA GLU A 69 -12.44 3.05 -16.51
C GLU A 69 -11.41 2.22 -17.28
N LEU A 70 -11.50 0.91 -17.14
CA LEU A 70 -10.68 -0.04 -17.87
C LEU A 70 -11.57 -0.73 -18.89
N GLU A 71 -11.11 -0.81 -20.14
CA GLU A 71 -11.82 -1.58 -21.17
C GLU A 71 -11.89 -3.07 -20.79
N HIS A 72 -10.81 -3.59 -20.20
CA HIS A 72 -10.67 -4.98 -19.75
C HIS A 72 -9.90 -5.03 -18.42
N PHE A 73 -10.23 -5.98 -17.56
CA PHE A 73 -9.56 -6.20 -16.28
C PHE A 73 -9.03 -7.63 -16.19
N ASP A 74 -7.77 -7.80 -16.57
CA ASP A 74 -7.09 -9.09 -16.56
C ASP A 74 -6.22 -9.24 -15.30
N LEU A 75 -6.39 -10.37 -14.62
CA LEU A 75 -5.65 -10.70 -13.40
C LEU A 75 -4.35 -11.48 -13.66
N ASP A 76 -4.25 -12.08 -14.85
CA ASP A 76 -3.15 -12.93 -15.31
C ASP A 76 -2.08 -12.11 -16.05
#